data_AF-A0A6I6MKV7-F1
#
_entry.id   AF-A0A6I6MKV7-F1
#
_cell.length_a   1.000
_cell.length_b   1.000
_cell.length_c   1.000
_cell.angle_alpha   90.00
_cell.angle_beta   90.00
_cell.angle_gamma   90.00
#
_symmetry.space_group_name_H-M   'P 1'
#
loop_
_entity.id
_entity.type
_entity.pdbx_description
1 polymer ?
#
loop_
_entity_poly.entity_id
_entity_poly.type
_entity_poly.pdbx_seq_one_letter_code
_entity_poly.pdbx_strand_id
1 'polypeptide(L)'
;MDRSLRTVKLLFAAAALVFLTAAAPSQIILREEAWTAPGANQARAMIVAPGECIAAQTTNTEIGRALFRSPNLLGGPAARAGLSCNACHSNGRVNANFLMPELTNRAGAADVTSEWASHARGDGVMNPVDIPDLVDVGSREGLGHVRDPSLEHFVRGVIVEEFQGEALTDQALVGVVAYLRASVIGACTGESAITLASAADDVRRAVAAAESADAPTARLLLLAAQDGVGRIVERLPTRGFARDRGRFERLSRDLGALRREDAHARLTDAGPGWRARFEAAVGRVASREQRTYFNETTLRAALER
;
A
#
# COMPACT_ATOMS: atom_id res chain seq x y z
N MET A 1 -9.31 28.21 84.94
CA MET A 1 -9.83 27.07 84.17
C MET A 1 -10.13 27.58 82.78
N ASP A 2 -9.57 27.10 81.67
CA ASP A 2 -8.50 26.15 81.42
C ASP A 2 -7.96 26.46 80.00
N ARG A 3 -6.76 25.97 79.75
CA ARG A 3 -5.87 26.18 78.59
C ARG A 3 -6.46 25.77 77.23
N SER A 4 -5.71 26.15 76.19
CA SER A 4 -5.43 25.35 74.96
C SER A 4 -6.49 25.38 73.85
N LEU A 5 -6.24 25.49 72.54
CA LEU A 5 -5.04 25.43 71.69
C LEU A 5 -5.33 26.05 70.30
N ARG A 6 -4.35 26.81 69.79
CA ARG A 6 -3.76 26.79 68.43
C ARG A 6 -4.66 26.96 67.19
N THR A 7 -4.68 28.21 66.72
CA THR A 7 -4.14 28.67 65.43
C THR A 7 -3.67 27.59 64.44
N VAL A 8 -4.37 27.44 63.30
CA VAL A 8 -3.81 26.87 62.07
C VAL A 8 -4.06 27.87 60.94
N LYS A 9 -2.98 28.55 60.53
CA LYS A 9 -2.92 29.39 59.33
C LYS A 9 -2.89 28.48 58.11
N LEU A 10 -3.89 28.56 57.24
CA LEU A 10 -3.86 27.94 55.91
C LEU A 10 -3.29 28.98 54.91
N LEU A 11 -2.01 28.79 54.60
CA LEU A 11 -1.31 29.40 53.47
C LEU A 11 -1.84 28.77 52.18
N PHE A 12 -2.50 29.55 51.33
CA PHE A 12 -2.78 29.19 49.95
C PHE A 12 -1.47 29.28 49.15
N ALA A 13 -0.83 28.14 48.89
CA ALA A 13 0.24 28.03 47.91
C ALA A 13 -0.38 27.81 46.52
N ALA A 14 -0.16 28.76 45.62
CA ALA A 14 -0.49 28.66 44.21
C ALA A 14 0.42 27.62 43.54
N ALA A 15 -0.12 26.45 43.20
CA ALA A 15 0.53 25.50 42.31
C ALA A 15 0.16 25.83 40.86
N ALA A 16 1.05 26.54 40.17
CA ALA A 16 0.98 26.69 38.72
C ALA A 16 1.29 25.33 38.07
N LEU A 17 0.26 24.63 37.60
CA LEU A 17 0.42 23.47 36.73
C LEU A 17 0.92 23.94 35.36
N VAL A 18 2.23 23.84 35.15
CA VAL A 18 2.82 23.87 33.81
C VAL A 18 2.53 22.50 33.19
N PHE A 19 1.44 22.40 32.42
CA PHE A 19 1.25 21.28 31.50
C PHE A 19 2.26 21.43 30.36
N LEU A 20 3.43 20.81 30.52
CA LEU A 20 4.28 20.45 29.39
C LEU A 20 3.51 19.41 28.57
N THR A 21 2.83 19.87 27.52
CA THR A 21 2.36 18.98 26.46
C THR A 21 3.60 18.39 25.80
N ALA A 22 4.03 17.22 26.26
CA ALA A 22 4.92 16.38 25.46
C ALA A 22 4.15 16.10 24.16
N ALA A 23 4.56 16.77 23.07
CA ALA A 23 4.10 16.41 21.75
C ALA A 23 4.47 14.92 21.58
N ALA A 24 3.46 14.06 21.52
CA ALA A 24 3.67 12.65 21.22
C ALA A 24 4.59 12.58 19.99
N PRO A 25 5.63 11.72 19.99
CA PRO A 25 6.49 11.58 18.84
C PRO A 25 5.59 11.33 17.63
N SER A 26 5.78 12.11 16.57
CA SER A 26 5.10 11.88 15.32
C SER A 26 5.57 10.52 14.83
N GLN A 27 4.84 9.46 15.18
CA GLN A 27 5.05 8.14 14.62
C GLN A 27 4.96 8.32 13.11
N ILE A 28 5.98 7.86 12.38
CA ILE A 28 5.82 7.78 10.94
C ILE A 28 4.63 6.87 10.72
N ILE A 29 3.70 7.28 9.87
CA ILE A 29 2.61 6.40 9.47
C ILE A 29 2.89 6.05 8.01
N LEU A 30 3.92 5.22 7.80
CA LEU A 30 3.98 4.43 6.58
C LEU A 30 3.08 3.23 6.82
N ARG A 31 2.07 3.04 5.98
CA ARG A 31 1.20 1.87 6.14
C ARG A 31 1.99 0.56 6.12
N GLU A 32 3.07 0.50 5.32
CA GLU A 32 3.90 -0.70 5.21
C GLU A 32 4.55 -1.13 6.54
N GLU A 33 4.70 -0.21 7.49
CA GLU A 33 5.20 -0.53 8.83
C GLU A 33 4.28 -1.53 9.56
N ALA A 34 2.97 -1.48 9.30
CA ALA A 34 1.98 -2.34 9.95
C ALA A 34 2.09 -3.83 9.55
N TRP A 35 2.81 -4.15 8.47
CA TRP A 35 3.03 -5.53 8.02
C TRP A 35 4.49 -5.83 7.67
N THR A 36 5.44 -5.03 8.16
CA THR A 36 6.87 -5.28 7.98
C THR A 36 7.46 -5.74 9.29
N ALA A 37 8.15 -6.89 9.28
CA ALA A 37 8.82 -7.42 10.44
C ALA A 37 9.76 -6.35 11.07
N PRO A 38 9.67 -6.12 12.38
CA PRO A 38 10.55 -5.17 13.05
C PRO A 38 11.99 -5.67 13.05
N GLY A 39 12.96 -4.76 13.01
CA GLY A 39 14.38 -5.11 13.12
C GLY A 39 15.32 -4.14 12.42
N ALA A 40 16.61 -4.44 12.49
CA ALA A 40 17.69 -3.56 11.99
C ALA A 40 17.58 -3.21 10.49
N ASN A 41 16.86 -4.03 9.71
CA ASN A 41 16.68 -3.84 8.26
C ASN A 41 15.29 -3.29 7.89
N GLN A 42 14.45 -2.88 8.84
CA GLN A 42 13.07 -2.47 8.57
C GLN A 42 12.99 -1.31 7.58
N ALA A 43 13.85 -0.28 7.71
CA ALA A 43 13.89 0.83 6.76
C ALA A 43 14.18 0.34 5.33
N ARG A 44 15.20 -0.53 5.17
CA ARG A 44 15.57 -1.10 3.87
C ARG A 44 14.43 -1.92 3.28
N ALA A 45 13.74 -2.73 4.10
CA ALA A 45 12.59 -3.53 3.66
C ALA A 45 11.43 -2.69 3.12
N MET A 46 11.30 -1.42 3.53
CA MET A 46 10.26 -0.50 3.07
C MET A 46 10.67 0.41 1.89
N ILE A 47 11.94 0.38 1.50
CA ILE A 47 12.48 1.21 0.40
C ILE A 47 13.24 0.41 -0.66
N VAL A 48 13.35 -0.91 -0.52
CA VAL A 48 13.92 -1.81 -1.52
C VAL A 48 12.92 -2.91 -1.78
N ALA A 49 12.65 -3.17 -3.07
CA ALA A 49 11.82 -4.28 -3.51
C ALA A 49 12.59 -5.14 -4.51
N PRO A 50 12.24 -6.42 -4.64
CA PRO A 50 12.67 -7.22 -5.79
C PRO A 50 12.27 -6.54 -7.09
N GLY A 51 13.10 -6.65 -8.12
CA GLY A 51 12.76 -6.20 -9.46
C GLY A 51 11.57 -6.97 -10.01
N GLU A 52 10.72 -6.29 -10.78
CA GLU A 52 9.64 -6.96 -11.51
C GLU A 52 10.21 -7.89 -12.58
N CYS A 53 9.58 -9.06 -12.74
CA CYS A 53 9.97 -10.09 -13.71
C CYS A 53 9.07 -10.10 -14.95
N ILE A 54 8.71 -8.94 -15.47
CA ILE A 54 7.68 -8.81 -16.50
C ILE A 54 8.29 -8.85 -17.91
N ALA A 55 7.99 -9.89 -18.68
CA ALA A 55 8.49 -10.08 -20.03
C ALA A 55 7.78 -9.23 -21.11
N ALA A 56 6.52 -8.86 -20.88
CA ALA A 56 5.73 -8.13 -21.86
C ALA A 56 4.83 -7.07 -21.19
N GLN A 57 5.03 -5.82 -21.57
CA GLN A 57 4.18 -4.70 -21.18
C GLN A 57 3.10 -4.51 -22.23
N THR A 58 1.88 -4.94 -21.90
CA THR A 58 0.67 -4.75 -22.71
C THR A 58 -0.35 -3.96 -21.89
N THR A 59 -1.38 -3.42 -22.53
CA THR A 59 -2.49 -2.76 -21.81
C THR A 59 -3.05 -3.63 -20.68
N ASN A 60 -3.29 -4.92 -20.93
CA ASN A 60 -3.80 -5.83 -19.89
C ASN A 60 -2.78 -6.04 -18.77
N THR A 61 -1.49 -6.15 -19.10
CA THR A 61 -0.42 -6.23 -18.09
C THR A 61 -0.41 -4.98 -17.20
N GLU A 62 -0.58 -3.79 -17.77
CA GLU A 62 -0.62 -2.52 -17.02
C GLU A 62 -1.84 -2.42 -16.10
N ILE A 63 -3.01 -2.83 -16.60
CA ILE A 63 -4.23 -2.92 -15.80
C ILE A 63 -3.98 -3.85 -14.60
N GLY A 64 -3.49 -5.06 -14.85
CA GLY A 64 -3.21 -6.03 -13.81
C GLY A 64 -2.20 -5.55 -12.79
N ARG A 65 -1.11 -4.94 -13.24
CA ARG A 65 -0.06 -4.40 -12.38
C ARG A 65 -0.60 -3.33 -11.43
N ALA A 66 -1.37 -2.37 -11.95
CA ALA A 66 -1.96 -1.32 -11.11
C ALA A 66 -2.94 -1.88 -10.08
N LEU A 67 -3.78 -2.84 -10.48
CA LEU A 67 -4.74 -3.49 -9.60
C LEU A 67 -4.08 -4.38 -8.54
N PHE A 68 -3.04 -5.13 -8.91
CA PHE A 68 -2.26 -5.99 -8.00
C PHE A 68 -1.64 -5.21 -6.84
N ARG A 69 -1.32 -3.93 -7.04
CA ARG A 69 -0.80 -3.05 -6.00
C ARG A 69 -1.86 -2.28 -5.23
N SER A 70 -3.09 -2.27 -5.73
CA SER A 70 -4.19 -1.55 -5.11
C SER A 70 -4.77 -2.34 -3.95
N PRO A 71 -4.93 -1.74 -2.75
CA PRO A 71 -5.59 -2.42 -1.65
C PRO A 71 -7.09 -2.65 -1.90
N ASN A 72 -7.67 -1.91 -2.84
CA ASN A 72 -9.09 -2.00 -3.18
C ASN A 72 -9.41 -3.20 -4.09
N LEU A 73 -8.40 -3.99 -4.46
CA LEU A 73 -8.64 -5.31 -5.04
C LEU A 73 -9.07 -6.31 -3.96
N LEU A 74 -8.65 -6.08 -2.73
CA LEU A 74 -9.07 -6.85 -1.55
C LEU A 74 -10.26 -6.14 -0.90
N GLY A 75 -10.90 -6.80 0.06
CA GLY A 75 -11.95 -6.21 0.87
C GLY A 75 -11.68 -6.35 2.36
N GLY A 76 -12.75 -6.20 3.15
CA GLY A 76 -12.72 -6.48 4.58
C GLY A 76 -11.61 -5.73 5.37
N PRO A 77 -11.07 -6.38 6.41
CA PRO A 77 -9.96 -5.84 7.20
C PRO A 77 -8.67 -5.62 6.39
N ALA A 78 -8.37 -6.49 5.42
CA ALA A 78 -7.16 -6.40 4.60
C ALA A 78 -7.07 -5.09 3.81
N ALA A 79 -8.14 -4.72 3.10
CA ALA A 79 -8.21 -3.46 2.37
C ALA A 79 -8.13 -2.24 3.31
N ARG A 80 -8.77 -2.30 4.49
CA ARG A 80 -8.72 -1.22 5.50
C ARG A 80 -7.33 -1.04 6.11
N ALA A 81 -6.59 -2.13 6.27
CA ALA A 81 -5.19 -2.07 6.66
C ALA A 81 -4.30 -1.51 5.53
N GLY A 82 -4.77 -1.51 4.27
CA GLY A 82 -3.99 -1.06 3.12
C GLY A 82 -3.15 -2.17 2.48
N LEU A 83 -3.45 -3.44 2.78
CA LEU A 83 -2.85 -4.60 2.12
C LEU A 83 -3.33 -4.69 0.68
N SER A 84 -2.41 -5.05 -0.21
CA SER A 84 -2.69 -5.48 -1.58
C SER A 84 -1.95 -6.79 -1.86
N CYS A 85 -2.15 -7.40 -3.02
CA CYS A 85 -1.39 -8.59 -3.41
C CYS A 85 0.13 -8.33 -3.32
N ASN A 86 0.56 -7.09 -3.63
CA ASN A 86 1.96 -6.66 -3.53
C ASN A 86 2.51 -6.58 -2.09
N ALA A 87 1.67 -6.62 -1.05
CA ALA A 87 2.15 -6.66 0.33
C ALA A 87 2.79 -8.02 0.67
N CYS A 88 2.17 -9.11 0.25
CA CYS A 88 2.73 -10.46 0.38
C CYS A 88 3.69 -10.77 -0.78
N HIS A 89 3.36 -10.31 -1.99
CA HIS A 89 4.07 -10.65 -3.21
C HIS A 89 4.71 -9.40 -3.85
N SER A 90 5.72 -8.81 -3.20
CA SER A 90 6.43 -7.61 -3.67
C SER A 90 6.89 -7.76 -5.12
N ASN A 91 6.27 -7.03 -6.05
CA ASN A 91 6.53 -7.13 -7.50
C ASN A 91 6.38 -8.56 -8.06
N GLY A 92 5.46 -9.34 -7.49
CA GLY A 92 5.24 -10.75 -7.84
C GLY A 92 6.22 -11.72 -7.19
N ARG A 93 7.19 -11.23 -6.41
CA ARG A 93 8.19 -12.04 -5.70
C ARG A 93 7.78 -12.21 -4.24
N VAL A 94 8.35 -13.20 -3.56
CA VAL A 94 8.13 -13.39 -2.11
C VAL A 94 8.54 -12.15 -1.31
N ASN A 95 7.68 -11.66 -0.42
CA ASN A 95 8.05 -10.69 0.60
C ASN A 95 8.47 -11.41 1.89
N ALA A 96 9.76 -11.73 2.02
CA ALA A 96 10.31 -12.39 3.20
C ALA A 96 10.22 -11.55 4.50
N ASN A 97 9.97 -10.25 4.39
CA ASN A 97 9.82 -9.35 5.53
C ASN A 97 8.36 -9.15 5.94
N PHE A 98 7.39 -9.77 5.24
CA PHE A 98 5.98 -9.64 5.59
C PHE A 98 5.71 -10.24 6.96
N LEU A 99 5.16 -9.45 7.88
CA LEU A 99 4.72 -9.89 9.20
C LEU A 99 3.54 -9.02 9.64
N MET A 100 2.34 -9.57 9.56
CA MET A 100 1.13 -9.00 10.15
C MET A 100 0.61 -9.98 11.21
N PRO A 101 0.58 -9.62 12.51
CA PRO A 101 0.18 -10.54 13.58
C PRO A 101 -1.19 -11.19 13.40
N GLU A 102 -2.10 -10.53 12.69
CA GLU A 102 -3.43 -11.03 12.35
C GLU A 102 -3.42 -12.16 11.31
N LEU A 103 -2.32 -12.31 10.56
CA LEU A 103 -2.16 -13.29 9.48
C LEU A 103 -1.00 -14.26 9.70
N THR A 104 -0.06 -13.98 10.59
CA THR A 104 1.10 -14.84 10.78
C THR A 104 1.81 -14.59 12.11
N ASN A 105 2.47 -15.62 12.62
CA ASN A 105 3.38 -15.55 13.77
C ASN A 105 4.87 -15.49 13.37
N ARG A 106 5.19 -15.46 12.07
CA ARG A 106 6.56 -15.43 11.55
C ARG A 106 6.67 -14.66 10.24
N ALA A 107 7.83 -14.06 10.01
CA ALA A 107 8.08 -13.30 8.80
C ALA A 107 8.07 -14.19 7.54
N GLY A 108 7.56 -13.65 6.42
CA GLY A 108 7.53 -14.34 5.12
C GLY A 108 6.43 -15.39 4.97
N ALA A 109 5.47 -15.41 5.88
CA ALA A 109 4.35 -16.34 5.88
C ALA A 109 3.01 -15.61 6.03
N ALA A 110 1.93 -16.26 5.60
CA ALA A 110 0.58 -15.75 5.77
C ALA A 110 -0.42 -16.91 5.90
N ASP A 111 -1.42 -16.70 6.73
CA ASP A 111 -2.56 -17.56 6.95
C ASP A 111 -3.76 -17.00 6.17
N VAL A 112 -4.04 -17.59 5.02
CA VAL A 112 -5.19 -17.23 4.16
C VAL A 112 -6.51 -17.89 4.61
N THR A 113 -6.45 -18.64 5.70
CA THR A 113 -7.58 -19.23 6.43
C THR A 113 -7.85 -18.51 7.76
N SER A 114 -7.16 -17.39 8.02
CA SER A 114 -7.43 -16.52 9.16
C SER A 114 -8.83 -15.92 9.09
N GLU A 115 -9.60 -16.02 10.19
CA GLU A 115 -10.92 -15.40 10.33
C GLU A 115 -10.88 -13.87 10.19
N TRP A 116 -9.71 -13.26 10.41
CA TRP A 116 -9.51 -11.83 10.18
C TRP A 116 -9.55 -11.49 8.70
N ALA A 117 -8.93 -12.33 7.84
CA ALA A 117 -8.93 -12.11 6.39
C ALA A 117 -10.23 -12.56 5.74
N SER A 118 -10.77 -13.71 6.18
CA SER A 118 -11.89 -14.38 5.52
C SER A 118 -12.97 -14.85 6.50
N HIS A 119 -14.21 -14.40 6.29
CA HIS A 119 -15.38 -15.03 6.93
C HIS A 119 -15.80 -16.33 6.25
N ALA A 120 -15.34 -16.61 5.03
CA ALA A 120 -15.71 -17.78 4.24
C ALA A 120 -14.77 -18.98 4.48
N ARG A 121 -13.49 -18.71 4.72
CA ARG A 121 -12.42 -19.69 4.87
C ARG A 121 -11.78 -19.72 6.25
N GLY A 122 -12.27 -18.86 7.15
CA GLY A 122 -11.90 -18.83 8.57
C GLY A 122 -12.01 -20.21 9.22
N ASP A 123 -10.90 -20.75 9.72
CA ASP A 123 -10.88 -22.05 10.43
C ASP A 123 -10.58 -21.93 11.94
N GLY A 124 -10.29 -20.71 12.42
CA GLY A 124 -9.98 -20.40 13.81
C GLY A 124 -8.58 -20.84 14.28
N VAL A 125 -7.70 -21.26 13.37
CA VAL A 125 -6.37 -21.80 13.68
C VAL A 125 -5.29 -20.95 13.01
N MET A 126 -4.34 -20.42 13.79
CA MET A 126 -3.15 -19.74 13.23
C MET A 126 -2.21 -20.77 12.59
N ASN A 127 -2.36 -21.03 11.29
CA ASN A 127 -1.62 -22.04 10.53
C ASN A 127 -0.90 -21.46 9.28
N PRO A 128 -0.08 -20.40 9.43
CA PRO A 128 0.48 -19.66 8.31
C PRO A 128 1.43 -20.52 7.45
N VAL A 129 1.23 -20.44 6.14
CA VAL A 129 2.08 -21.08 5.13
C VAL A 129 3.09 -20.07 4.57
N ASP A 130 4.19 -20.57 4.01
CA ASP A 130 5.17 -19.72 3.34
C ASP A 130 4.52 -18.99 2.17
N ILE A 131 4.78 -17.69 2.07
CA ILE A 131 4.30 -16.90 0.93
C ILE A 131 5.02 -17.39 -0.33
N PRO A 132 4.28 -17.91 -1.35
CA PRO A 132 4.92 -18.40 -2.55
C PRO A 132 5.42 -17.25 -3.43
N ASP A 133 6.48 -17.50 -4.18
CA ASP A 133 6.84 -16.66 -5.32
C ASP A 133 5.76 -16.82 -6.41
N LEU A 134 5.39 -15.75 -7.12
CA LEU A 134 4.40 -15.79 -8.22
C LEU A 134 5.06 -15.79 -9.61
N VAL A 135 6.39 -15.72 -9.69
CA VAL A 135 7.10 -15.92 -10.96
C VAL A 135 6.79 -17.30 -11.52
N ASP A 136 6.57 -17.34 -12.83
CA ASP A 136 6.16 -18.53 -13.59
C ASP A 136 4.86 -19.17 -13.08
N VAL A 137 3.99 -18.44 -12.35
CA VAL A 137 2.71 -18.99 -11.87
C VAL A 137 1.80 -19.43 -13.01
N GLY A 138 1.90 -18.79 -14.17
CA GLY A 138 1.13 -19.13 -15.37
C GLY A 138 1.46 -20.50 -15.99
N SER A 139 2.57 -21.13 -15.63
CA SER A 139 2.98 -22.45 -16.13
C SER A 139 2.82 -23.57 -15.09
N ARG A 140 2.26 -23.28 -13.91
CA ARG A 140 2.05 -24.29 -12.85
C ARG A 140 0.84 -25.16 -13.16
N GLU A 141 0.98 -26.46 -12.96
CA GLU A 141 -0.09 -27.46 -13.18
C GLU A 141 -1.21 -27.42 -12.12
N GLY A 142 -0.99 -26.75 -10.99
CA GLY A 142 -2.00 -26.61 -9.93
C GLY A 142 -1.65 -25.50 -8.94
N LEU A 143 -2.68 -24.81 -8.47
CA LEU A 143 -2.56 -23.62 -7.62
C LEU A 143 -3.21 -23.84 -6.25
N GLY A 144 -2.52 -23.38 -5.20
CA GLY A 144 -2.96 -23.54 -3.80
C GLY A 144 -3.03 -25.00 -3.34
N HIS A 145 -3.61 -25.22 -2.16
CA HIS A 145 -3.71 -26.55 -1.55
C HIS A 145 -4.62 -27.53 -2.33
N VAL A 146 -5.65 -27.00 -2.99
CA VAL A 146 -6.60 -27.79 -3.79
C VAL A 146 -6.14 -28.05 -5.23
N ARG A 147 -4.95 -27.55 -5.60
CA ARG A 147 -4.34 -27.67 -6.95
C ARG A 147 -5.30 -27.25 -8.07
N ASP A 148 -5.83 -26.03 -7.97
CA ASP A 148 -6.73 -25.47 -8.99
C ASP A 148 -6.03 -25.39 -10.35
N PRO A 149 -6.64 -25.92 -11.43
CA PRO A 149 -6.04 -25.91 -12.77
C PRO A 149 -6.21 -24.57 -13.52
N SER A 150 -7.04 -23.64 -13.03
CA SER A 150 -7.31 -22.35 -13.67
C SER A 150 -6.78 -21.20 -12.82
N LEU A 151 -5.83 -20.45 -13.38
CA LEU A 151 -5.32 -19.24 -12.74
C LEU A 151 -6.42 -18.19 -12.55
N GLU A 152 -7.34 -18.06 -13.51
CA GLU A 152 -8.50 -17.17 -13.41
C GLU A 152 -9.42 -17.54 -12.24
N HIS A 153 -9.75 -18.83 -12.10
CA HIS A 153 -10.60 -19.31 -11.00
C HIS A 153 -9.90 -19.12 -9.65
N PHE A 154 -8.63 -19.50 -9.57
CA PHE A 154 -7.82 -19.33 -8.37
C PHE A 154 -7.72 -17.86 -7.93
N VAL A 155 -7.39 -16.95 -8.84
CA VAL A 155 -7.30 -15.51 -8.54
C VAL A 155 -8.63 -14.95 -8.03
N ARG A 156 -9.76 -15.38 -8.62
CA ARG A 156 -11.09 -14.99 -8.14
C ARG A 156 -11.35 -15.49 -6.73
N GLY A 157 -11.02 -16.76 -6.44
CA GLY A 157 -11.17 -17.35 -5.11
C GLY A 157 -10.33 -16.62 -4.05
N VAL A 158 -9.07 -16.30 -4.36
CA VAL A 158 -8.21 -15.50 -3.47
C VAL A 158 -8.85 -14.14 -3.17
N ILE A 159 -9.26 -13.41 -4.21
CA ILE A 159 -9.81 -12.07 -4.04
C ILE A 159 -11.11 -12.10 -3.24
N VAL A 160 -12.08 -12.90 -3.66
CA VAL A 160 -13.44 -12.86 -3.11
C VAL A 160 -13.56 -13.65 -1.81
N GLU A 161 -12.98 -14.84 -1.76
CA GLU A 161 -13.18 -15.76 -0.64
C GLU A 161 -12.09 -15.60 0.42
N GLU A 162 -10.81 -15.50 0.06
CA GLU A 162 -9.72 -15.37 1.06
C GLU A 162 -9.63 -13.95 1.63
N PHE A 163 -9.91 -12.92 0.82
CA PHE A 163 -9.72 -11.52 1.22
C PHE A 163 -10.97 -10.65 1.11
N GLN A 164 -12.15 -11.26 0.91
CA GLN A 164 -13.46 -10.57 0.96
C GLN A 164 -13.60 -9.40 -0.04
N GLY A 165 -12.83 -9.42 -1.12
CA GLY A 165 -12.93 -8.46 -2.21
C GLY A 165 -14.23 -8.63 -3.01
N GLU A 166 -14.60 -7.60 -3.75
CA GLU A 166 -15.72 -7.69 -4.68
C GLU A 166 -15.32 -8.51 -5.93
N ALA A 167 -16.32 -9.13 -6.56
CA ALA A 167 -16.11 -9.80 -7.84
C ALA A 167 -15.61 -8.79 -8.89
N LEU A 168 -14.48 -9.11 -9.52
CA LEU A 168 -13.89 -8.26 -10.55
C LEU A 168 -14.74 -8.24 -11.82
N THR A 169 -14.66 -7.12 -12.55
CA THR A 169 -15.11 -7.05 -13.94
C THR A 169 -14.24 -7.98 -14.81
N ASP A 170 -14.76 -8.42 -15.95
CA ASP A 170 -14.01 -9.32 -16.84
C ASP A 170 -12.68 -8.71 -17.27
N GLN A 171 -12.63 -7.43 -17.63
CA GLN A 171 -11.40 -6.77 -18.03
C GLN A 171 -10.39 -6.65 -16.86
N ALA A 172 -10.87 -6.35 -15.64
CA ALA A 172 -9.99 -6.30 -14.47
C ALA A 172 -9.37 -7.67 -14.16
N LEU A 173 -10.17 -8.75 -14.21
CA LEU A 173 -9.68 -10.11 -14.01
C LEU A 173 -8.67 -10.51 -15.10
N VAL A 174 -8.99 -10.27 -16.38
CA VAL A 174 -8.08 -10.50 -17.51
C VAL A 174 -6.77 -9.74 -17.30
N GLY A 175 -6.84 -8.49 -16.82
CA GLY A 175 -5.66 -7.68 -16.53
C GLY A 175 -4.78 -8.31 -15.45
N VAL A 176 -5.35 -8.62 -14.27
CA VAL A 176 -4.60 -9.24 -13.15
C VAL A 176 -3.95 -10.55 -13.57
N VAL A 177 -4.69 -11.41 -14.29
CA VAL A 177 -4.17 -12.68 -14.79
C VAL A 177 -3.10 -12.47 -15.85
N ALA A 178 -3.23 -11.48 -16.73
CA ALA A 178 -2.20 -11.13 -17.71
C ALA A 178 -0.91 -10.66 -17.04
N TYR A 179 -1.00 -9.87 -15.97
CA TYR A 179 0.17 -9.46 -15.17
C TYR A 179 0.89 -10.67 -14.56
N LEU A 180 0.15 -11.59 -13.95
CA LEU A 180 0.72 -12.81 -13.37
C LEU A 180 1.37 -13.71 -14.43
N ARG A 181 0.73 -13.89 -15.59
CA ARG A 181 1.29 -14.66 -16.71
C ARG A 181 2.52 -14.03 -17.34
N ALA A 182 2.61 -12.70 -17.32
CA ALA A 182 3.78 -11.99 -17.85
C ALA A 182 5.00 -12.07 -16.92
N SER A 183 4.81 -12.51 -15.66
CA SER A 183 5.87 -12.67 -14.66
C SER A 183 6.64 -13.97 -14.89
N VAL A 184 7.83 -13.88 -15.50
CA VAL A 184 8.66 -15.04 -15.85
C VAL A 184 10.10 -14.88 -15.40
N ILE A 185 10.74 -15.97 -14.98
CA ILE A 185 12.07 -15.91 -14.34
C ILE A 185 13.14 -15.26 -15.23
N GLY A 186 13.06 -15.48 -16.55
CA GLY A 186 14.00 -14.93 -17.52
C GLY A 186 13.92 -13.41 -17.71
N ALA A 187 12.86 -12.77 -17.21
CA ALA A 187 12.68 -11.32 -17.27
C ALA A 187 12.97 -10.62 -15.92
N CYS A 188 13.41 -11.38 -14.90
CA CYS A 188 13.69 -10.82 -13.59
C CYS A 188 14.84 -9.81 -13.64
N THR A 189 14.59 -8.69 -12.98
CA THR A 189 15.62 -7.71 -12.64
C THR A 189 16.03 -7.89 -11.17
N GLY A 190 17.23 -7.43 -10.81
CA GLY A 190 17.70 -7.49 -9.41
C GLY A 190 16.89 -6.61 -8.47
N GLU A 191 17.35 -6.44 -7.23
CA GLU A 191 16.73 -5.49 -6.31
C GLU A 191 16.68 -4.08 -6.89
N SER A 192 15.60 -3.36 -6.62
CA SER A 192 15.37 -1.99 -7.06
C SER A 192 14.92 -1.12 -5.88
N ALA A 193 15.47 0.09 -5.80
CA ALA A 193 15.04 1.07 -4.81
C ALA A 193 13.64 1.61 -5.15
N ILE A 194 12.81 1.77 -4.12
CA ILE A 194 11.57 2.52 -4.17
C ILE A 194 11.94 3.99 -4.00
N THR A 195 11.84 4.74 -5.10
CA THR A 195 12.17 6.17 -5.18
C THR A 195 10.90 6.96 -5.44
N LEU A 196 10.96 8.28 -5.29
CA LEU A 196 9.89 9.16 -5.74
C LEU A 196 9.61 8.95 -7.23
N ALA A 197 10.65 8.75 -8.04
CA ALA A 197 10.52 8.55 -9.47
C ALA A 197 9.73 7.27 -9.80
N SER A 198 10.08 6.13 -9.18
CA SER A 198 9.37 4.87 -9.40
C SER A 198 7.96 4.87 -8.82
N ALA A 199 7.75 5.47 -7.64
CA ALA A 199 6.42 5.65 -7.08
C ALA A 199 5.53 6.56 -7.93
N ALA A 200 6.09 7.64 -8.50
CA ALA A 200 5.36 8.50 -9.43
C ALA A 200 5.04 7.76 -10.74
N ASP A 201 5.92 6.88 -11.20
CA ASP A 201 5.72 6.10 -12.42
C ASP A 201 4.55 5.11 -12.27
N ASP A 202 4.40 4.49 -11.10
CA ASP A 202 3.24 3.66 -10.78
C ASP A 202 1.92 4.42 -10.89
N VAL A 203 1.88 5.66 -10.41
CA VAL A 203 0.70 6.53 -10.54
C VAL A 203 0.44 6.87 -12.01
N ARG A 204 1.47 7.24 -12.78
CA ARG A 204 1.33 7.56 -14.22
C ARG A 204 0.76 6.38 -14.99
N ARG A 205 1.32 5.18 -14.77
CA ARG A 205 0.92 3.95 -15.45
C ARG A 205 -0.50 3.54 -15.10
N ALA A 206 -0.91 3.67 -13.84
CA ALA A 206 -2.29 3.43 -13.43
C ALA A 206 -3.29 4.40 -14.13
N VAL A 207 -2.94 5.69 -14.21
CA VAL A 207 -3.77 6.68 -14.92
C VAL A 207 -3.82 6.41 -16.43
N ALA A 208 -2.68 6.06 -17.05
CA ALA A 208 -2.62 5.72 -18.47
C ALA A 208 -3.42 4.44 -18.78
N ALA A 209 -3.33 3.42 -17.93
CA ALA A 209 -4.15 2.22 -18.05
C ALA A 209 -5.65 2.55 -17.98
N ALA A 210 -6.05 3.46 -17.09
CA ALA A 210 -7.44 3.90 -16.96
C ALA A 210 -7.99 4.57 -18.23
N GLU A 211 -7.15 5.22 -19.04
CA GLU A 211 -7.57 5.83 -20.32
C GLU A 211 -7.97 4.78 -21.36
N SER A 212 -7.39 3.59 -21.29
CA SER A 212 -7.63 2.49 -22.23
C SER A 212 -8.65 1.45 -21.73
N ALA A 213 -9.09 1.57 -20.48
CA ALA A 213 -9.97 0.60 -19.83
C ALA A 213 -11.46 0.92 -20.05
N ASP A 214 -12.31 -0.10 -19.90
CA ASP A 214 -13.75 0.08 -19.78
C ASP A 214 -14.11 0.92 -18.55
N ALA A 215 -15.30 1.52 -18.51
CA ALA A 215 -15.66 2.45 -17.43
C ALA A 215 -15.60 1.82 -16.02
N PRO A 216 -16.08 0.59 -15.79
CA PRO A 216 -15.88 -0.09 -14.50
C PRO A 216 -14.42 -0.25 -14.08
N THR A 217 -13.56 -0.74 -14.98
CA THR A 217 -12.14 -1.01 -14.71
C THR A 217 -11.35 0.29 -14.58
N ALA A 218 -11.65 1.30 -15.39
CA ALA A 218 -11.08 2.65 -15.26
C ALA A 218 -11.33 3.23 -13.86
N ARG A 219 -12.51 3.00 -13.27
CA ARG A 219 -12.80 3.46 -11.89
C ARG A 219 -11.89 2.78 -10.86
N LEU A 220 -11.62 1.48 -10.99
CA LEU A 220 -10.70 0.76 -10.13
C LEU A 220 -9.25 1.25 -10.30
N LEU A 221 -8.83 1.54 -11.53
CA LEU A 221 -7.50 2.05 -11.84
C LEU A 221 -7.27 3.48 -11.33
N LEU A 222 -8.26 4.35 -11.43
CA LEU A 222 -8.21 5.69 -10.84
C LEU A 222 -8.13 5.62 -9.30
N LEU A 223 -8.78 4.63 -8.69
CA LEU A 223 -8.67 4.38 -7.26
C LEU A 223 -7.28 3.83 -6.89
N ALA A 224 -6.69 2.96 -7.72
CA ALA A 224 -5.31 2.50 -7.55
C ALA A 224 -4.31 3.67 -7.67
N ALA A 225 -4.51 4.56 -8.64
CA ALA A 225 -3.72 5.78 -8.78
C ALA A 225 -3.87 6.70 -7.55
N GLN A 226 -5.08 6.83 -7.02
CA GLN A 226 -5.35 7.60 -5.81
C GLN A 226 -4.59 7.04 -4.59
N ASP A 227 -4.56 5.72 -4.43
CA ASP A 227 -3.75 5.03 -3.41
C ASP A 227 -2.25 5.30 -3.60
N GLY A 228 -1.74 5.19 -4.84
CA GLY A 228 -0.35 5.49 -5.16
C GLY A 228 0.06 6.92 -4.81
N VAL A 229 -0.82 7.91 -5.06
CA VAL A 229 -0.59 9.30 -4.59
C VAL A 229 -0.56 9.38 -3.07
N GLY A 230 -1.42 8.63 -2.37
CA GLY A 230 -1.42 8.53 -0.91
C GLY A 230 -0.09 7.99 -0.37
N ARG A 231 0.46 6.94 -0.97
CA ARG A 231 1.76 6.36 -0.59
C ARG A 231 2.92 7.34 -0.79
N ILE A 232 2.86 8.17 -1.84
CA ILE A 232 3.81 9.27 -2.01
C ILE A 232 3.70 10.25 -0.84
N VAL A 233 2.48 10.66 -0.46
CA VAL A 233 2.24 11.59 0.66
C VAL A 233 2.78 11.03 1.98
N GLU A 234 2.54 9.76 2.28
CA GLU A 234 3.07 9.08 3.48
C GLU A 234 4.58 9.21 3.60
N ARG A 235 5.28 9.19 2.46
CA ARG A 235 6.74 9.30 2.38
C ARG A 235 7.28 10.72 2.47
N LEU A 236 6.42 11.74 2.59
CA LEU A 236 6.82 13.13 2.77
C LEU A 236 6.73 13.54 4.26
N PRO A 237 7.85 13.83 4.94
CA PRO A 237 7.82 14.30 6.33
C PRO A 237 7.01 15.59 6.47
N THR A 238 6.14 15.68 7.49
CA THR A 238 5.30 16.89 7.71
C THR A 238 6.14 18.16 7.79
N ARG A 239 7.25 18.11 8.55
CA ARG A 239 8.19 19.22 8.66
C ARG A 239 8.95 19.41 7.34
N GLY A 240 8.73 20.54 6.67
CA GLY A 240 9.41 20.91 5.42
C GLY A 240 8.70 20.50 4.14
N PHE A 241 7.69 19.60 4.20
CA PHE A 241 6.91 19.19 3.03
C PHE A 241 5.39 19.37 3.16
N ALA A 242 4.88 20.04 4.21
CA ALA A 242 3.44 20.28 4.40
C ALA A 242 2.72 20.85 3.15
N ARG A 243 3.35 21.80 2.44
CA ARG A 243 2.77 22.36 1.20
C ARG A 243 2.75 21.34 0.05
N ASP A 244 3.74 20.45 -0.02
CA ASP A 244 3.83 19.42 -1.05
C ASP A 244 2.83 18.28 -0.78
N ARG A 245 2.70 17.86 0.48
CA ARG A 245 1.63 16.96 0.94
C ARG A 245 0.25 17.47 0.51
N GLY A 246 -0.06 18.72 0.85
CA GLY A 246 -1.35 19.33 0.47
C GLY A 246 -1.58 19.43 -1.05
N ARG A 247 -0.51 19.45 -1.88
CA ARG A 247 -0.65 19.39 -3.35
C ARG A 247 -1.00 17.99 -3.82
N PHE A 248 -0.30 16.97 -3.35
CA PHE A 248 -0.62 15.58 -3.68
C PHE A 248 -1.99 15.16 -3.16
N GLU A 249 -2.39 15.59 -1.97
CA GLU A 249 -3.73 15.35 -1.43
C GLU A 249 -4.83 15.98 -2.31
N ARG A 250 -4.59 17.17 -2.89
CA ARG A 250 -5.51 17.75 -3.89
C ARG A 250 -5.57 16.91 -5.16
N LEU A 251 -4.41 16.50 -5.69
CA LEU A 251 -4.34 15.64 -6.87
C LEU A 251 -5.05 14.29 -6.65
N SER A 252 -4.93 13.73 -5.45
CA SER A 252 -5.65 12.51 -5.02
C SER A 252 -7.17 12.74 -5.02
N ARG A 253 -7.65 13.88 -4.49
CA ARG A 253 -9.08 14.24 -4.55
C ARG A 253 -9.58 14.44 -5.99
N ASP A 254 -8.76 15.01 -6.86
CA ASP A 254 -9.11 15.18 -8.27
C ASP A 254 -9.32 13.82 -8.96
N LEU A 255 -8.45 12.83 -8.72
CA LEU A 255 -8.67 11.45 -9.22
C LEU A 255 -10.00 10.88 -8.72
N GLY A 256 -10.33 11.10 -7.44
CA GLY A 256 -11.62 10.71 -6.88
C GLY A 256 -12.81 11.35 -7.60
N ALA A 257 -12.70 12.61 -8.03
CA ALA A 257 -13.73 13.32 -8.78
C ALA A 257 -13.87 12.85 -10.25
N LEU A 258 -12.82 12.25 -10.82
CA LEU A 258 -12.86 11.64 -12.15
C LEU A 258 -13.52 10.25 -12.16
N ARG A 259 -13.63 9.57 -11.01
CA ARG A 259 -14.14 8.19 -10.87
C ARG A 259 -15.67 8.04 -10.95
N ARG A 260 -16.35 8.89 -11.72
CA ARG A 260 -17.81 8.82 -11.89
C ARG A 260 -18.19 7.85 -13.01
N GLU A 261 -19.48 7.67 -13.26
CA GLU A 261 -19.98 6.75 -14.32
C GLU A 261 -19.43 7.12 -15.71
N ASP A 262 -19.16 8.41 -15.93
CA ASP A 262 -18.55 9.01 -17.12
C ASP A 262 -17.01 9.12 -17.04
N ALA A 263 -16.35 8.25 -16.26
CA ALA A 263 -14.92 8.34 -15.97
C ALA A 263 -14.04 8.50 -17.21
N HIS A 264 -14.33 7.78 -18.29
CA HIS A 264 -13.56 7.85 -19.53
C HIS A 264 -13.59 9.27 -20.14
N ALA A 265 -14.79 9.82 -20.36
CA ALA A 265 -14.95 11.16 -20.93
C ALA A 265 -14.29 12.24 -20.06
N ARG A 266 -14.43 12.13 -18.73
CA ARG A 266 -13.78 13.03 -17.78
C ARG A 266 -12.26 12.94 -17.82
N LEU A 267 -11.72 11.73 -17.95
CA LEU A 267 -10.29 11.51 -18.02
C LEU A 267 -9.72 12.04 -19.33
N THR A 268 -10.43 11.91 -20.45
CA THR A 268 -10.04 12.53 -21.73
C THR A 268 -9.94 14.05 -21.61
N ASP A 269 -10.91 14.70 -20.97
CA ASP A 269 -10.96 16.16 -20.84
C ASP A 269 -9.96 16.71 -19.79
N ALA A 270 -10.01 16.18 -18.57
CA ALA A 270 -9.25 16.70 -17.44
C ALA A 270 -7.88 16.01 -17.22
N GLY A 271 -7.65 14.84 -17.83
CA GLY A 271 -6.44 14.03 -17.66
C GLY A 271 -5.14 14.76 -18.00
N PRO A 272 -5.02 15.46 -19.15
CA PRO A 272 -3.83 16.22 -19.49
C PRO A 272 -3.49 17.29 -18.43
N GLY A 273 -4.50 18.03 -17.96
CA GLY A 273 -4.35 19.04 -16.93
C GLY A 273 -4.01 18.46 -15.56
N TRP A 274 -4.53 17.28 -15.23
CA TRP A 274 -4.15 16.55 -14.03
C TRP A 274 -2.68 16.10 -14.09
N ARG A 275 -2.26 15.47 -15.20
CA ARG A 275 -0.87 15.00 -15.42
C ARG A 275 0.14 16.13 -15.30
N ALA A 276 -0.10 17.26 -15.95
CA ALA A 276 0.81 18.41 -15.88
C ALA A 276 1.01 18.91 -14.43
N ARG A 277 -0.06 18.94 -13.63
CA ARG A 277 0.01 19.34 -12.22
C ARG A 277 0.69 18.28 -11.35
N PHE A 278 0.48 17.00 -11.66
CA PHE A 278 1.18 15.89 -11.02
C PHE A 278 2.69 15.94 -11.28
N GLU A 279 3.13 16.09 -12.53
CA GLU A 279 4.56 16.23 -12.87
C GLU A 279 5.20 17.44 -12.19
N ALA A 280 4.50 18.59 -12.18
CA ALA A 280 4.97 19.76 -11.46
C ALA A 280 5.11 19.52 -9.94
N ALA A 281 4.25 18.68 -9.35
CA ALA A 281 4.36 18.30 -7.93
C ALA A 281 5.53 17.35 -7.68
N VAL A 282 5.72 16.34 -8.52
CA VAL A 282 6.86 15.41 -8.46
C VAL A 282 8.18 16.16 -8.60
N GLY A 283 8.32 17.02 -9.61
CA GLY A 283 9.55 17.81 -9.84
C GLY A 283 9.94 18.72 -8.66
N ARG A 284 8.96 19.24 -7.91
CA ARG A 284 9.21 20.04 -6.70
C ARG A 284 9.80 19.22 -5.54
N VAL A 285 9.45 17.94 -5.44
CA VAL A 285 9.94 17.07 -4.37
C VAL A 285 11.25 16.39 -4.78
N ALA A 286 11.43 16.06 -6.06
CA ALA A 286 12.60 15.34 -6.57
C ALA A 286 13.94 16.00 -6.17
N SER A 287 14.06 17.33 -6.26
CA SER A 287 15.27 18.05 -5.85
C SER A 287 15.61 17.96 -4.35
N ARG A 288 14.67 17.46 -3.53
CA ARG A 288 14.78 17.35 -2.08
C ARG A 288 14.49 15.92 -1.61
N GLU A 289 14.49 14.92 -2.50
CA GLU A 289 14.13 13.54 -2.20
C GLU A 289 14.98 12.94 -1.07
N GLN A 290 16.26 13.32 -0.97
CA GLN A 290 17.17 12.90 0.10
C GLN A 290 16.69 13.26 1.52
N ARG A 291 15.71 14.18 1.64
CA ARG A 291 15.10 14.61 2.91
C ARG A 291 13.71 13.99 3.14
N THR A 292 13.32 13.02 2.32
CA THR A 292 12.03 12.32 2.39
C THR A 292 12.25 10.88 2.88
N TYR A 293 11.17 10.15 3.14
CA TYR A 293 11.24 8.74 3.52
C TYR A 293 11.50 7.79 2.33
N PHE A 294 11.72 8.33 1.12
CA PHE A 294 12.35 7.58 0.03
C PHE A 294 13.88 7.40 0.22
N ASN A 295 14.49 8.15 1.14
CA ASN A 295 15.90 7.99 1.50
C ASN A 295 16.03 7.10 2.76
N GLU A 296 16.88 6.07 2.69
CA GLU A 296 17.05 5.09 3.76
C GLU A 296 17.48 5.72 5.09
N THR A 297 18.47 6.61 5.06
CA THR A 297 19.00 7.27 6.26
C THR A 297 17.92 8.12 6.94
N THR A 298 17.13 8.86 6.15
CA THR A 298 16.03 9.69 6.66
C THR A 298 14.91 8.85 7.24
N LEU A 299 14.55 7.73 6.59
CA LEU A 299 13.54 6.80 7.09
C LEU A 299 14.00 6.11 8.37
N ARG A 300 15.22 5.55 8.39
CA ARG A 300 15.81 4.89 9.55
C ARG A 300 15.83 5.81 10.77
N ALA A 301 16.37 7.02 10.62
CA ALA A 301 16.41 8.01 11.70
C ALA A 301 15.03 8.46 12.18
N ALA A 302 13.97 8.20 11.40
CA ALA A 302 12.61 8.50 11.79
C ALA A 302 11.91 7.32 12.48
N LEU A 303 12.28 6.08 12.18
CA LEU A 303 11.77 4.86 12.84
C LEU A 303 12.39 4.65 14.23
N GLU A 304 13.59 5.18 14.45
CA GLU A 304 14.31 5.10 15.73
C GLU A 304 13.84 6.11 16.79
N ARG A 305 12.86 6.97 16.47
CA ARG A 305 12.34 8.04 17.35
C ARG A 305 11.05 7.65 18.04
#